data_AF-A0A7U9XK63-F1
#
_entry.id   AF-A0A7U9XK63-F1
#
_cell.length_a   1.000
_cell.length_b   1.000
_cell.length_c   1.000
_cell.angle_alpha   90.00
_cell.angle_beta   90.00
_cell.angle_gamma   90.00
#
_symmetry.space_group_name_H-M   'P 1'
#
loop_
_entity.id
_entity.type
_entity.pdbx_description
1 polymer ?
#
loop_
_entity_poly.entity_id
_entity_poly.type
_entity_poly.pdbx_seq_one_letter_code
_entity_poly.pdbx_strand_id
1 'polypeptide(L)'
;MSALVGFLTGAFLPIGMFPANIQKIFSLVPAHHGATLMRRVMTREPLMATFENVTDQTVKGTYMTAKEIIDIYASENGITYMFGNVQFPFSAMLIIVIGSGLLFMAFSIIWMEHYKKH
;
A
#
# COMPACT_ATOMS: atom_id res chain seq x y z
N MET A 1 10.09 -19.91 2.41
CA MET A 1 8.93 -19.47 1.59
C MET A 1 8.15 -18.32 2.23
N SER A 2 8.03 -18.23 3.55
CA SER A 2 7.32 -17.14 4.26
C SER A 2 7.88 -15.73 4.03
N ALA A 3 9.21 -15.57 4.01
CA ALA A 3 9.86 -14.27 3.82
C ALA A 3 9.49 -13.61 2.47
N LEU A 4 9.63 -14.35 1.37
CA LEU A 4 9.33 -13.86 0.03
C LEU A 4 7.87 -13.38 -0.09
N VAL A 5 6.93 -14.15 0.45
CA VAL A 5 5.51 -13.78 0.45
C VAL A 5 5.32 -12.47 1.23
N GLY A 6 5.94 -12.33 2.40
CA GLY A 6 5.82 -11.10 3.20
C GLY A 6 6.41 -9.85 2.54
N PHE A 7 7.47 -9.99 1.73
CA PHE A 7 7.96 -8.88 0.90
C PHE A 7 7.02 -8.59 -0.28
N LEU A 8 6.53 -9.62 -0.94
CA LEU A 8 5.64 -9.48 -2.11
C LEU A 8 4.25 -8.95 -1.76
N THR A 9 3.78 -9.12 -0.53
CA THR A 9 2.49 -8.58 -0.06
C THR A 9 2.62 -7.21 0.61
N GLY A 10 3.85 -6.73 0.82
CA GLY A 10 4.12 -5.47 1.51
C GLY A 10 3.96 -5.55 3.03
N ALA A 11 3.99 -6.76 3.61
CA ALA A 11 3.89 -6.99 5.05
C ALA A 11 5.22 -6.66 5.76
N PHE A 12 6.36 -7.06 5.18
CA PHE A 12 7.68 -6.76 5.76
C PHE A 12 8.27 -5.43 5.32
N LEU A 13 7.99 -5.00 4.09
CA LEU A 13 8.46 -3.71 3.58
C LEU A 13 7.29 -2.96 2.93
N PRO A 14 6.96 -1.74 3.38
CA PRO A 14 5.93 -0.93 2.75
C PRO A 14 6.26 -0.60 1.29
N ILE A 15 5.22 -0.47 0.47
CA ILE A 15 5.38 -0.19 -0.97
C ILE A 15 6.22 1.06 -1.23
N GLY A 16 6.08 2.10 -0.40
CA GLY A 16 6.78 3.37 -0.58
C GLY A 16 8.30 3.33 -0.36
N MET A 17 8.83 2.27 0.27
CA MET A 17 10.27 2.09 0.46
C MET A 17 10.96 1.46 -0.77
N PHE A 18 10.19 0.95 -1.74
CA PHE A 18 10.76 0.34 -2.94
C PHE A 18 11.11 1.39 -4.01
N PRO A 19 12.05 1.11 -4.92
CA PRO A 19 12.29 1.95 -6.09
C PRO A 19 11.03 2.12 -6.94
N ALA A 20 10.86 3.27 -7.60
CA ALA A 20 9.63 3.62 -8.32
C ALA A 20 9.15 2.55 -9.32
N ASN A 21 10.08 1.88 -10.01
CA ASN A 21 9.73 0.80 -10.95
C ASN A 21 9.16 -0.43 -10.25
N ILE A 22 9.68 -0.76 -9.05
CA ILE A 22 9.17 -1.88 -8.25
C ILE A 22 7.79 -1.54 -7.68
N GLN A 23 7.57 -0.29 -7.25
CA GLN A 23 6.25 0.16 -6.79
C GLN A 23 5.18 -0.05 -7.87
N LYS A 24 5.49 0.24 -9.14
CA LYS A 24 4.57 0.01 -10.26
C LYS A 24 4.21 -1.47 -10.40
N ILE A 25 5.19 -2.37 -10.33
CA ILE A 25 4.93 -3.81 -10.40
C ILE A 25 4.09 -4.26 -9.20
N PHE A 26 4.43 -3.80 -7.99
CA PHE A 26 3.75 -4.19 -6.76
C PHE A 26 2.35 -3.60 -6.64
N SER A 27 2.06 -2.51 -7.34
CA SER A 27 0.70 -1.99 -7.48
C SER A 27 -0.24 -2.95 -8.23
N LEU A 28 0.28 -3.96 -8.93
CA LEU A 28 -0.54 -5.03 -9.51
C LEU A 28 -0.89 -6.13 -8.51
N VAL A 29 -0.24 -6.16 -7.33
CA VAL A 29 -0.47 -7.15 -6.29
C VAL A 29 -1.55 -6.64 -5.34
N PRO A 30 -2.76 -7.24 -5.29
CA PRO A 30 -3.88 -6.73 -4.49
C PRO A 30 -3.57 -6.60 -3.00
N ALA A 31 -2.70 -7.47 -2.48
CA ALA A 31 -2.30 -7.44 -1.07
C ALA A 31 -1.64 -6.12 -0.65
N HIS A 32 -0.89 -5.44 -1.53
CA HIS A 32 -0.28 -4.15 -1.22
C HIS A 32 -1.32 -3.04 -0.99
N HIS A 33 -2.41 -3.08 -1.76
CA HIS A 33 -3.55 -2.15 -1.58
C HIS A 33 -4.24 -2.41 -0.25
N GLY A 34 -4.49 -3.68 0.08
CA GLY A 34 -5.06 -4.07 1.38
C GLY A 34 -4.19 -3.61 2.56
N ALA A 35 -2.88 -3.83 2.48
CA ALA A 35 -1.94 -3.39 3.52
C ALA A 35 -1.93 -1.86 3.67
N THR A 36 -1.93 -1.12 2.56
CA THR A 36 -1.99 0.36 2.57
C THR A 36 -3.31 0.86 3.18
N LEU A 37 -4.45 0.26 2.80
CA LEU A 37 -5.76 0.60 3.37
C LEU A 37 -5.78 0.38 4.89
N MET A 38 -5.27 -0.76 5.36
CA MET A 38 -5.17 -1.06 6.79
C MET A 38 -4.31 -0.03 7.52
N ARG A 39 -3.11 0.26 7.00
CA ARG A 39 -2.22 1.30 7.57
C ARG A 39 -2.96 2.64 7.65
N ARG A 40 -3.55 3.09 6.55
CA ARG A 40 -4.27 4.37 6.48
C ARG A 40 -5.38 4.51 7.52
N VAL A 41 -6.16 3.46 7.74
CA VAL A 41 -7.26 3.47 8.72
C VAL A 41 -6.72 3.39 10.14
N MET A 42 -5.84 2.42 10.41
CA MET A 42 -5.36 2.14 11.77
C MET A 42 -4.41 3.20 12.31
N THR A 43 -3.64 3.86 11.44
CA THR A 43 -2.67 4.87 11.86
C THR A 43 -3.20 6.29 11.74
N ARG A 44 -4.48 6.51 11.39
CA ARG A 44 -5.03 7.87 11.20
C ARG A 44 -4.84 8.75 12.44
N GLU A 45 -5.35 8.30 13.59
CA GLU A 45 -5.27 9.05 14.85
C GLU A 45 -3.83 9.06 15.43
N PRO A 46 -3.11 7.92 15.48
CA PRO A 46 -1.72 7.92 15.96
C PRO A 46 -0.80 8.82 15.14
N LEU A 47 -0.98 8.91 13.82
CA LEU A 47 -0.18 9.79 12.97
C LEU A 47 -0.42 11.26 13.32
N MET A 48 -1.68 11.66 13.51
CA MET A 48 -2.00 13.03 13.91
C MET A 48 -1.42 13.37 15.29
N ALA A 49 -1.58 12.47 16.27
CA ALA A 49 -1.05 12.68 17.62
C ALA A 49 0.49 12.72 17.66
N THR A 50 1.16 11.85 16.88
CA THR A 50 2.63 11.78 16.85
C THR A 50 3.25 13.04 16.25
N PHE A 51 2.60 13.63 15.24
CA PHE A 51 3.12 14.78 14.50
C PHE A 51 2.45 16.11 14.88
N GLU A 52 1.58 16.15 15.89
CA GLU A 52 0.80 17.33 16.27
C GLU A 52 1.64 18.59 16.49
N ASN A 53 2.82 18.43 17.10
CA ASN A 53 3.73 19.52 17.46
C ASN A 53 4.95 19.60 16.54
N VAL A 54 4.92 18.91 15.39
CA VAL A 54 6.05 18.98 14.45
C VAL A 54 6.07 20.38 13.83
N THR A 55 7.22 21.03 13.91
CA THR A 55 7.48 22.30 13.26
C THR A 55 8.35 22.09 12.03
N ASP A 56 8.40 23.12 11.19
CA ASP A 56 9.28 23.17 10.03
C ASP A 56 10.73 22.97 10.48
N GLN A 57 11.41 22.02 9.85
CA GLN A 57 12.76 21.63 10.24
C GLN A 57 13.48 20.94 9.09
N THR A 58 14.79 20.75 9.26
CA THR A 58 15.59 20.02 8.29
C THR A 58 15.47 18.52 8.55
N VAL A 59 14.94 17.79 7.56
CA VAL A 59 14.82 16.32 7.59
C VAL A 59 15.60 15.76 6.40
N LYS A 60 16.48 14.78 6.65
CA LYS A 60 17.34 14.16 5.62
C LYS A 60 18.15 15.18 4.78
N GLY A 61 18.54 16.30 5.38
CA GLY A 61 19.33 17.34 4.73
C GLY A 61 18.53 18.37 3.91
N THR A 62 17.20 18.30 3.93
CA THR A 62 16.31 19.24 3.23
C THR A 62 15.40 19.94 4.22
N TYR A 63 15.25 21.26 4.10
CA TYR A 63 14.27 22.01 4.89
C TYR A 63 12.85 21.65 4.41
N MET A 64 12.00 21.20 5.33
CA MET A 64 10.66 20.73 5.05
C MET A 64 9.67 21.37 6.01
N THR A 65 8.49 21.69 5.49
CA THR A 65 7.34 22.09 6.31
C THR A 65 6.84 20.92 7.15
N ALA A 66 6.17 21.21 8.25
CA ALA A 66 5.49 20.20 9.07
C ALA A 66 4.64 19.21 8.24
N LYS A 67 3.94 19.72 7.23
CA LYS A 67 3.12 18.91 6.33
C LYS A 67 3.95 17.98 5.44
N GLU A 68 5.03 18.48 4.84
CA GLU A 68 5.91 17.66 3.98
C GLU A 68 6.57 16.53 4.76
N ILE A 69 6.89 16.76 6.03
CA ILE A 69 7.43 15.73 6.94
C ILE A 69 6.41 14.61 7.13
N ILE A 70 5.14 14.96 7.39
CA ILE A 70 4.05 13.99 7.54
C ILE A 70 3.80 13.25 6.23
N ASP A 71 3.78 13.96 5.10
CA ASP A 71 3.53 13.39 3.77
C ASP A 71 4.64 12.39 3.37
N ILE A 72 5.91 12.71 3.63
CA ILE A 72 7.03 11.82 3.37
C ILE A 72 6.98 10.62 4.31
N TYR A 73 6.71 10.81 5.60
CA TYR A 73 6.55 9.70 6.53
C TYR A 73 5.42 8.76 6.09
N ALA A 74 4.27 9.32 5.71
CA ALA A 74 3.12 8.55 5.23
C ALA A 74 3.44 7.79 3.93
N SER A 75 4.16 8.42 3.01
CA SER A 75 4.58 7.79 1.76
C SER A 75 5.58 6.65 2.01
N GLU A 76 6.65 6.89 2.76
CA GLU A 76 7.69 5.89 3.02
C GLU A 76 7.14 4.68 3.79
N ASN A 77 6.21 4.90 4.73
CA ASN A 77 5.58 3.83 5.49
C ASN A 77 4.39 3.18 4.76
N GLY A 78 4.11 3.56 3.51
CA GLY A 78 3.02 3.01 2.71
C GLY A 78 1.64 3.19 3.35
N ILE A 79 1.45 4.28 4.11
CA ILE A 79 0.14 4.78 4.56
C ILE A 79 -0.57 5.43 3.37
N THR A 80 0.22 6.12 2.54
CA THR A 80 -0.14 6.61 1.22
C THR A 80 0.93 6.14 0.25
N TYR A 81 0.62 6.09 -1.05
CA TYR A 81 1.65 5.95 -2.07
C TYR A 81 1.21 6.60 -3.37
N MET A 82 2.21 6.90 -4.19
CA MET A 82 2.06 7.60 -5.47
C MET A 82 2.19 6.60 -6.62
N PHE A 83 1.34 6.73 -7.62
CA PHE A 83 1.55 6.09 -8.92
C PHE A 83 1.94 7.17 -9.92
N GLY A 84 3.25 7.32 -10.16
CA GLY A 84 3.77 8.49 -10.84
C GLY A 84 3.54 9.75 -9.99
N ASN A 85 2.78 10.71 -10.52
CA ASN A 85 2.48 11.98 -9.83
C ASN A 85 1.10 12.01 -9.16
N VAL A 86 0.35 10.92 -9.18
CA VAL A 86 -1.02 10.86 -8.63
C VAL A 86 -1.05 9.96 -7.39
N GLN A 87 -1.59 10.47 -6.28
CA GLN A 87 -1.80 9.66 -5.08
C GLN A 87 -2.88 8.63 -5.37
N PHE A 88 -2.61 7.37 -5.02
CA PHE A 88 -3.59 6.33 -5.25
C PHE A 88 -4.82 6.53 -4.35
N PRO A 89 -6.04 6.71 -4.92
CA PRO A 89 -7.20 7.04 -4.12
C PRO A 89 -7.70 5.83 -3.33
N PHE A 90 -8.26 6.08 -2.14
CA PHE A 90 -8.76 5.03 -1.25
C PHE A 90 -9.79 4.12 -1.94
N SER A 91 -10.73 4.70 -2.69
CA SER A 91 -11.76 3.96 -3.41
C SER A 91 -11.18 3.02 -4.47
N ALA A 92 -10.16 3.45 -5.22
CA ALA A 92 -9.53 2.60 -6.22
C ALA A 92 -8.81 1.41 -5.58
N MET A 93 -8.10 1.62 -4.46
CA MET A 93 -7.46 0.51 -3.72
C MET A 93 -8.51 -0.50 -3.25
N LEU A 94 -9.65 -0.02 -2.74
CA LEU A 94 -10.73 -0.87 -2.25
C LEU A 94 -11.36 -1.68 -3.40
N ILE A 95 -11.60 -1.05 -4.55
CA ILE A 95 -12.11 -1.71 -5.76
C ILE A 95 -11.14 -2.80 -6.23
N ILE A 96 -9.83 -2.54 -6.22
CA ILE A 96 -8.82 -3.55 -6.61
C ILE A 96 -8.85 -4.75 -5.67
N VAL A 97 -8.91 -4.53 -4.36
CA VAL A 97 -8.96 -5.61 -3.38
C VAL A 97 -10.22 -6.45 -3.57
N ILE A 98 -11.40 -5.84 -3.56
CA ILE A 98 -12.69 -6.55 -3.72
C ILE A 98 -12.75 -7.23 -5.10
N GLY A 99 -12.39 -6.50 -6.16
CA GLY A 99 -12.41 -6.99 -7.53
C GLY A 99 -11.49 -8.19 -7.72
N SER A 100 -10.29 -8.17 -7.13
CA SER A 100 -9.37 -9.31 -7.18
C SER A 100 -9.93 -10.54 -6.45
N GLY A 101 -10.57 -10.36 -5.29
CA GLY A 101 -11.22 -11.44 -4.56
C GLY A 101 -12.32 -12.10 -5.39
N LEU A 102 -13.19 -11.30 -6.01
CA LEU A 102 -14.23 -11.80 -6.92
C LEU A 102 -13.65 -12.52 -8.14
N LEU A 103 -12.59 -11.96 -8.75
CA LEU A 103 -11.91 -12.55 -9.89
C LEU A 103 -11.31 -13.92 -9.55
N PHE A 104 -10.57 -14.03 -8.45
CA PHE A 104 -9.97 -15.31 -8.03
C PHE A 104 -11.02 -16.33 -7.61
N MET A 105 -12.12 -15.90 -7.00
CA MET A 105 -13.25 -16.77 -6.69
C MET A 105 -13.89 -17.33 -7.96
N ALA A 106 -14.18 -16.49 -8.96
CA ALA A 106 -14.74 -16.93 -10.23
C ALA A 106 -13.80 -17.90 -10.97
N PHE A 107 -12.50 -17.58 -11.01
CA PHE A 107 -11.48 -18.46 -11.59
C PHE A 107 -11.43 -19.82 -10.90
N SER A 108 -11.49 -19.83 -9.56
CA SER A 108 -11.53 -21.06 -8.76
C SER A 108 -12.74 -21.93 -9.10
N ILE A 109 -13.92 -21.34 -9.22
CA ILE A 109 -15.15 -22.06 -9.59
C ILE A 109 -15.01 -22.72 -10.97
N ILE A 110 -14.60 -21.95 -11.99
CA ILE A 110 -14.41 -22.44 -13.36
C ILE A 110 -13.37 -23.57 -13.40
N TRP A 111 -12.27 -23.41 -12.65
CA TRP A 111 -11.23 -24.42 -12.57
C TRP A 111 -11.75 -25.72 -11.95
N MET A 112 -12.49 -25.65 -10.84
CA MET A 112 -13.08 -26.81 -10.19
C MET A 112 -14.11 -27.54 -11.08
N GLU A 113 -14.90 -26.80 -11.86
CA GLU A 113 -15.84 -27.39 -12.83
C GLU A 113 -15.12 -28.18 -13.92
N HIS A 114 -14.00 -27.67 -14.44
CA HIS A 114 -13.18 -28.36 -15.42
C HIS A 114 -12.46 -29.59 -14.84
N TYR A 115 -12.10 -29.56 -13.55
CA TYR A 115 -11.40 -30.67 -12.89
C TYR A 115 -12.29 -31.90 -12.63
N LYS A 116 -13.62 -31.72 -12.58
CA LYS A 116 -14.59 -32.81 -12.34
C LYS A 116 -14.81 -33.77 -13.53
N LYS A 117 -14.08 -33.62 -14.64
CA LYS A 117 -14.25 -34.42 -15.86
C LYS A 117 -13.26 -35.58 -16.06
N HIS A 118 -12.46 -35.95 -15.05
CA HIS A 118 -11.62 -37.16 -15.07
C HIS A 118 -11.79 -37.98 -13.80
#